data_AF-A0A0W0S0R2-F1
#
_entry.id   AF-A0A0W0S0R2-F1
#
_cell.length_a   1.000
_cell.length_b   1.000
_cell.length_c   1.000
_cell.angle_alpha   90.00
_cell.angle_beta   90.00
_cell.angle_gamma   90.00
#
_symmetry.space_group_name_H-M   'P 1'
#
loop_
_entity.id
_entity.type
_entity.pdbx_description
1 polymer ?
#
loop_
_entity_poly.entity_id
_entity_poly.type
_entity_poly.pdbx_seq_one_letter_code
_entity_poly.pdbx_strand_id
1 'polypeptide(L)'
;MVSFFVAKNSITCKNCPPMKMKIISITIFLALIALSISVWWFWPVKQPSTLFRQTDFNRLPGWKSADLKKSLLTFQTSCRAFIKQNPEQIVGTEKIDLQVKDWQPACKAALKISPEAENEAKQFFEKWFIPVEFTDTGEKPGLFTGYYVPAIKGSYTKSKEFHVPIYETPDDLITTDLGMFFNDLKSRGIVGRLEGKKLVPYYTREQINHGALKGKARVLVWINSPIDRLFLEIQGSGVIELEDGNNLYVGYDAQNGRPYTAIAGVLIKKGVMTKDNASMQAIKRYLEAHPKQMDKVINQNKSFVFFRKMSYGVALGSQGVALTPGYSLAIDRQWVPMGAPLWLSTTRPDSKNPDKNKPMHRLMIAQDTGGAIRGKVRGDVFWGGGEKATLIAGHMKNQGHYWILLPKHAISRLEKNKLISG
;
A
#
# COMPACT_ATOMS: atom_id res chain seq x y z
N MET A 1 -40.08 -105.49 -19.16
CA MET A 1 -41.49 -105.10 -19.35
C MET A 1 -41.62 -103.71 -18.73
N VAL A 2 -41.88 -102.59 -19.40
CA VAL A 2 -42.70 -102.30 -20.58
C VAL A 2 -42.09 -101.08 -21.30
N SER A 3 -42.07 -101.12 -22.63
CA SER A 3 -41.73 -100.00 -23.54
C SER A 3 -42.79 -98.89 -23.49
N PHE A 4 -42.46 -97.64 -23.82
CA PHE A 4 -43.00 -96.94 -25.01
C PHE A 4 -42.49 -95.49 -25.13
N PHE A 5 -42.30 -95.10 -26.39
CA PHE A 5 -41.78 -93.85 -26.95
C PHE A 5 -42.54 -92.58 -26.55
N VAL A 6 -41.83 -91.45 -26.42
CA VAL A 6 -42.37 -90.11 -26.75
C VAL A 6 -41.30 -89.30 -27.49
N ALA A 7 -41.70 -88.76 -28.64
CA ALA A 7 -40.88 -88.08 -29.63
C ALA A 7 -40.30 -86.73 -29.15
N LYS A 8 -39.06 -86.44 -29.57
CA LYS A 8 -38.43 -85.12 -29.47
C LYS A 8 -39.01 -84.19 -30.53
N ASN A 9 -39.59 -83.06 -30.11
CA ASN A 9 -39.71 -81.87 -30.94
C ASN A 9 -38.85 -80.76 -30.32
N SER A 10 -37.86 -80.31 -31.09
CA SER A 10 -36.98 -79.19 -30.76
C SER A 10 -37.67 -77.86 -31.09
N ILE A 11 -37.79 -76.97 -30.12
CA ILE A 11 -38.06 -75.55 -30.35
C ILE A 11 -36.76 -74.78 -30.06
N THR A 12 -36.13 -74.30 -31.13
CA THR A 12 -34.96 -73.40 -31.09
C THR A 12 -35.40 -71.98 -30.75
N CYS A 13 -34.92 -71.44 -29.62
CA CYS A 13 -34.99 -70.01 -29.34
C CYS A 13 -33.75 -69.33 -29.96
N LYS A 14 -33.91 -68.73 -31.14
CA LYS A 14 -32.91 -67.86 -31.78
C LYS A 14 -33.02 -66.47 -31.13
N ASN A 15 -31.93 -66.02 -30.50
CA ASN A 15 -31.70 -64.68 -29.95
C ASN A 15 -32.16 -64.39 -28.51
N CYS A 16 -31.63 -65.13 -27.53
CA CYS A 16 -31.43 -64.57 -26.19
C CYS A 16 -30.02 -63.94 -26.10
N PRO A 17 -29.85 -62.65 -25.74
CA PRO A 17 -28.53 -62.10 -25.47
C PRO A 17 -27.94 -62.82 -24.25
N PRO A 18 -26.65 -63.23 -24.28
CA PRO A 18 -26.08 -64.05 -23.23
C PRO A 18 -26.10 -63.29 -21.89
N MET A 19 -26.62 -63.94 -20.84
CA MET A 19 -26.72 -63.40 -19.47
C MET A 19 -25.40 -62.79 -18.96
N LYS A 20 -24.26 -63.28 -19.44
CA LYS A 20 -22.91 -62.76 -19.18
C LYS A 20 -22.76 -61.28 -19.58
N MET A 21 -23.40 -60.82 -20.65
CA MET A 21 -23.26 -59.46 -21.18
C MET A 21 -23.99 -58.42 -20.30
N LYS A 22 -25.13 -58.81 -19.70
CA LYS A 22 -25.84 -57.97 -18.70
C LYS A 22 -25.07 -57.86 -17.39
N ILE A 23 -24.47 -58.96 -16.93
CA ILE A 23 -23.67 -58.98 -15.70
C ILE A 23 -22.44 -58.08 -15.86
N ILE A 24 -21.70 -58.21 -16.97
CA ILE A 24 -20.53 -57.36 -17.26
C ILE A 24 -20.91 -55.88 -17.26
N SER A 25 -22.01 -55.51 -17.91
CA SER A 25 -22.49 -54.13 -17.97
C SER A 25 -22.88 -53.57 -16.59
N ILE A 26 -23.48 -54.40 -15.72
CA ILE A 26 -23.83 -54.01 -14.34
C ILE A 26 -22.57 -53.85 -13.49
N THR A 27 -21.60 -54.76 -13.59
CA THR A 27 -20.32 -54.61 -12.86
C THR A 27 -19.51 -53.40 -13.31
N ILE A 28 -19.49 -53.08 -14.61
CA ILE A 28 -18.82 -51.87 -15.11
C ILE A 28 -19.54 -50.61 -14.60
N PHE A 29 -20.88 -50.61 -14.61
CA PHE A 29 -21.65 -49.48 -14.11
C PHE A 29 -21.46 -49.27 -12.60
N LEU A 30 -21.48 -50.34 -11.79
CA LEU A 30 -21.19 -50.29 -10.36
C LEU A 30 -19.74 -49.86 -10.07
N ALA A 31 -18.77 -50.33 -10.86
CA ALA A 31 -17.37 -49.91 -10.73
C ALA A 31 -17.18 -48.42 -11.07
N LEU A 32 -17.87 -47.91 -12.09
CA LEU A 32 -17.86 -46.48 -12.44
C LEU A 32 -18.54 -45.61 -11.38
N ILE A 33 -19.64 -46.08 -10.78
CA ILE A 33 -20.27 -45.40 -9.64
C ILE A 33 -19.32 -45.39 -8.45
N ALA A 34 -18.71 -46.52 -8.10
CA ALA A 34 -17.73 -46.60 -7.02
C ALA A 34 -16.51 -45.69 -7.27
N LEU A 35 -16.02 -45.62 -8.53
CA LEU A 35 -14.96 -44.69 -8.91
C LEU A 35 -15.41 -43.23 -8.75
N SER A 36 -16.61 -42.88 -9.21
CA SER A 36 -17.13 -41.51 -9.09
C SER A 36 -17.34 -41.08 -7.64
N ILE A 37 -17.84 -41.98 -6.78
CA ILE A 37 -18.00 -41.74 -5.35
C ILE A 37 -16.63 -41.60 -4.68
N SER A 38 -15.65 -42.43 -5.04
CA SER A 38 -14.27 -42.30 -4.53
C SER A 38 -13.63 -40.98 -4.97
N VAL A 39 -13.79 -40.56 -6.23
CA VAL A 39 -13.27 -39.29 -6.74
C VAL A 39 -13.94 -38.11 -6.04
N TRP A 40 -15.23 -38.21 -5.70
CA TRP A 40 -15.95 -37.19 -4.93
C TRP A 40 -15.51 -37.15 -3.46
N TRP A 41 -15.24 -38.30 -2.84
CA TRP A 41 -14.75 -38.41 -1.46
C TRP A 41 -13.29 -37.93 -1.31
N PHE A 42 -12.47 -38.13 -2.34
CA PHE A 42 -11.07 -37.71 -2.40
C PHE A 42 -10.87 -36.38 -3.14
N TRP A 43 -11.93 -35.71 -3.61
CA TRP A 43 -11.81 -34.36 -4.14
C TRP A 43 -11.52 -33.43 -2.97
N PRO A 44 -10.34 -32.78 -2.91
CA PRO A 44 -10.05 -31.86 -1.83
C PRO A 44 -11.06 -30.72 -1.92
N VAL A 45 -12.01 -30.69 -1.00
CA VAL A 45 -12.83 -29.50 -0.76
C VAL A 45 -11.83 -28.39 -0.44
N LYS A 46 -11.70 -27.39 -1.32
CA LYS A 46 -10.93 -26.18 -1.01
C LYS A 46 -11.54 -25.59 0.25
N GLN A 47 -10.89 -25.79 1.38
CA GLN A 47 -11.27 -25.17 2.64
C GLN A 47 -11.36 -23.65 2.37
N PRO A 48 -12.39 -22.96 2.87
CA PRO A 48 -12.46 -21.50 2.74
C PRO A 48 -11.20 -20.91 3.35
N SER A 49 -10.29 -20.42 2.51
CA SER A 49 -9.04 -19.81 2.97
C SER A 49 -9.39 -18.49 3.63
N THR A 50 -9.31 -18.42 4.96
CA THR A 50 -9.37 -17.15 5.68
C THR A 50 -8.21 -16.27 5.21
N LEU A 51 -8.44 -14.97 5.06
CA LEU A 51 -7.42 -14.03 4.60
C LEU A 51 -6.47 -13.61 5.73
N PHE A 52 -7.00 -13.58 6.96
CA PHE A 52 -6.27 -13.20 8.16
C PHE A 52 -6.32 -14.27 9.25
N ARG A 53 -5.28 -14.32 10.07
CA ARG A 53 -5.20 -15.09 11.30
C ARG A 53 -5.08 -14.15 12.49
N GLN A 54 -5.86 -14.38 13.53
CA GLN A 54 -5.71 -13.65 14.80
C GLN A 54 -4.46 -14.12 15.53
N THR A 55 -3.82 -13.23 16.29
CA THR A 55 -2.73 -13.59 17.19
C THR A 55 -2.86 -12.86 18.51
N ASP A 56 -2.10 -13.31 19.50
CA ASP A 56 -1.98 -12.64 20.79
C ASP A 56 -0.84 -11.63 20.79
N PHE A 57 -1.01 -10.54 21.55
CA PHE A 57 0.06 -9.57 21.80
C PHE A 57 1.33 -10.20 22.39
N ASN A 58 1.18 -11.27 23.18
CA ASN A 58 2.31 -12.02 23.76
C ASN A 58 3.17 -12.74 22.71
N ARG A 59 2.65 -12.98 21.50
CA ARG A 59 3.38 -13.57 20.38
C ARG A 59 4.09 -12.54 19.51
N LEU A 60 3.80 -11.25 19.71
CA LEU A 60 4.42 -10.17 18.95
C LEU A 60 5.87 -9.94 19.42
N PRO A 61 6.88 -10.07 18.54
CA PRO A 61 8.29 -9.88 18.92
C PRO A 61 8.53 -8.50 19.50
N GLY A 62 9.15 -8.44 20.69
CA GLY A 62 9.49 -7.18 21.36
C GLY A 62 8.33 -6.43 22.02
N TRP A 63 7.09 -6.93 21.95
CA TRP A 63 5.92 -6.23 22.52
C TRP A 63 6.02 -5.99 24.03
N LYS A 64 6.56 -6.96 24.77
CA LYS A 64 6.64 -6.87 26.23
C LYS A 64 7.42 -5.65 26.71
N SER A 65 8.50 -5.29 26.01
CA SER A 65 9.44 -4.21 26.35
C SER A 65 9.28 -2.98 25.45
N ALA A 66 8.19 -2.87 24.68
CA ALA A 66 7.97 -1.76 23.77
C ALA A 66 7.71 -0.45 24.52
N ASP A 67 8.30 0.67 24.07
CA ASP A 67 7.86 2.03 24.44
C ASP A 67 6.79 2.48 23.44
N LEU A 68 5.57 2.69 23.94
CA LEU A 68 4.37 2.98 23.16
C LEU A 68 3.89 4.43 23.31
N LYS A 69 4.51 5.25 24.17
CA LYS A 69 4.14 6.67 24.34
C LYS A 69 4.08 7.42 23.01
N LYS A 70 5.15 7.33 22.21
CA LYS A 70 5.18 8.00 20.90
C LYS A 70 4.20 7.39 19.91
N SER A 71 4.01 6.07 19.95
CA SER A 71 3.02 5.37 19.10
C SER A 71 1.59 5.82 19.42
N LEU A 72 1.27 5.97 20.71
CA LEU A 72 -0.02 6.51 21.16
C LEU A 72 -0.19 7.96 20.70
N LEU A 73 0.82 8.82 20.87
CA LEU A 73 0.77 10.20 20.39
C LEU A 73 0.52 10.27 18.87
N THR A 74 1.19 9.42 18.09
CA THR A 74 0.97 9.31 16.64
C THR A 74 -0.45 8.84 16.33
N PHE A 75 -0.97 7.85 17.07
CA PHE A 75 -2.36 7.37 16.89
C PHE A 75 -3.39 8.45 17.24
N GLN A 76 -3.17 9.20 18.33
CA GLN A 76 -4.01 10.32 18.74
C GLN A 76 -4.12 11.39 17.63
N THR A 77 -3.06 11.61 16.84
CA THR A 77 -3.10 12.50 15.68
C THR A 77 -4.12 12.04 14.64
N SER A 78 -4.15 10.75 14.30
CA SER A 78 -5.19 10.17 13.43
C SER A 78 -6.58 10.26 14.08
N CYS A 79 -6.68 10.06 15.39
CA CYS A 79 -7.95 10.14 16.12
C CYS A 79 -8.59 11.52 16.11
N ARG A 80 -7.79 12.60 16.17
CA ARG A 80 -8.31 13.98 16.03
C ARG A 80 -8.96 14.21 14.65
N ALA A 81 -8.51 13.50 13.62
CA ALA A 81 -9.16 13.53 12.31
C ALA A 81 -10.43 12.67 12.29
N PHE A 82 -10.37 11.41 12.77
CA PHE A 82 -11.54 10.52 12.77
C PHE A 82 -12.75 11.05 13.53
N ILE A 83 -12.53 11.78 14.63
CA ILE A 83 -13.64 12.35 15.42
C ILE A 83 -14.40 13.45 14.67
N LYS A 84 -13.77 14.12 13.70
CA LYS A 84 -14.38 15.18 12.90
C LYS A 84 -15.01 14.68 11.60
N GLN A 85 -14.72 13.44 11.21
CA GLN A 85 -15.19 12.86 9.95
C GLN A 85 -16.59 12.27 10.08
N ASN A 86 -17.28 12.14 8.94
CA ASN A 86 -18.58 11.48 8.86
C ASN A 86 -18.45 10.01 9.36
N PRO A 87 -19.23 9.57 10.36
CA PRO A 87 -19.17 8.21 10.90
C PRO A 87 -19.35 7.09 9.86
N GLU A 88 -20.11 7.34 8.79
CA GLU A 88 -20.39 6.37 7.72
C GLU A 88 -19.34 6.36 6.61
N GLN A 89 -18.37 7.27 6.63
CA GLN A 89 -17.29 7.30 5.66
C GLN A 89 -16.47 6.00 5.73
N ILE A 90 -16.28 5.36 4.58
CA ILE A 90 -15.49 4.12 4.46
C ILE A 90 -14.00 4.48 4.59
N VAL A 91 -13.32 3.81 5.53
CA VAL A 91 -11.88 3.98 5.78
C VAL A 91 -11.13 2.65 5.81
N GLY A 92 -11.87 1.55 5.69
CA GLY A 92 -11.39 0.21 5.47
C GLY A 92 -10.85 -0.04 4.05
N THR A 93 -10.73 -1.32 3.72
CA THR A 93 -10.35 -1.80 2.39
C THR A 93 -11.47 -2.63 1.79
N GLU A 94 -11.32 -3.09 0.55
CA GLU A 94 -12.28 -4.03 -0.06
C GLU A 94 -12.47 -5.30 0.79
N LYS A 95 -11.43 -5.71 1.54
CA LYS A 95 -11.45 -6.92 2.37
C LYS A 95 -11.60 -6.63 3.86
N ILE A 96 -11.40 -5.40 4.31
CA ILE A 96 -11.54 -5.02 5.72
C ILE A 96 -12.62 -3.94 5.79
N ASP A 97 -13.85 -4.36 6.06
CA ASP A 97 -15.00 -3.46 6.09
C ASP A 97 -15.03 -2.64 7.40
N LEU A 98 -14.44 -1.45 7.31
CA LEU A 98 -14.35 -0.47 8.39
C LEU A 98 -14.85 0.90 7.93
N GLN A 99 -15.63 1.52 8.80
CA GLN A 99 -16.06 2.91 8.69
C GLN A 99 -15.45 3.75 9.81
N VAL A 100 -15.52 5.08 9.68
CA VAL A 100 -15.00 6.00 10.70
C VAL A 100 -15.57 5.68 12.09
N LYS A 101 -16.86 5.34 12.18
CA LYS A 101 -17.51 4.97 13.45
C LYS A 101 -16.85 3.81 14.17
N ASP A 102 -16.16 2.92 13.45
CA ASP A 102 -15.43 1.81 14.07
C ASP A 102 -14.17 2.29 14.80
N TRP A 103 -13.58 3.42 14.41
CA TRP A 103 -12.40 3.97 15.07
C TRP A 103 -12.75 4.90 16.23
N GLN A 104 -13.92 5.55 16.16
CA GLN A 104 -14.31 6.60 17.10
C GLN A 104 -14.31 6.20 18.58
N PRO A 105 -14.80 5.01 19.00
CA PRO A 105 -14.75 4.60 20.40
C PRO A 105 -13.31 4.50 20.95
N ALA A 106 -12.44 3.80 20.23
CA ALA A 106 -11.03 3.68 20.58
C ALA A 106 -10.33 5.04 20.57
N CYS A 107 -10.67 5.90 19.61
CA CYS A 107 -10.12 7.25 19.53
C CYS A 107 -10.54 8.16 20.68
N LYS A 108 -11.81 8.12 21.11
CA LYS A 108 -12.28 8.86 22.28
C LYS A 108 -11.57 8.39 23.56
N ALA A 109 -11.25 7.11 23.68
CA ALA A 109 -10.47 6.59 24.78
C ALA A 109 -8.99 7.00 24.69
N ALA A 110 -8.38 6.88 23.51
CA ALA A 110 -6.99 7.26 23.27
C ALA A 110 -6.70 8.71 23.64
N LEU A 111 -7.60 9.63 23.27
CA LEU A 111 -7.44 11.07 23.54
C LEU A 111 -7.56 11.47 25.01
N LYS A 112 -8.01 10.57 25.89
CA LYS A 112 -8.06 10.80 27.34
C LYS A 112 -6.77 10.38 28.04
N ILE A 113 -5.91 9.63 27.37
CA ILE A 113 -4.67 9.11 27.94
C ILE A 113 -3.57 10.15 27.76
N SER A 114 -2.85 10.44 28.85
CA SER A 114 -1.65 11.28 28.80
C SER A 114 -0.56 10.57 27.98
N PRO A 115 0.07 11.24 27.00
CA PRO A 115 1.16 10.67 26.22
C PRO A 115 2.38 10.23 27.04
N GLU A 116 2.49 10.61 28.31
CA GLU A 116 3.59 10.29 29.20
C GLU A 116 3.36 8.97 29.97
N ALA A 117 2.12 8.45 29.99
CA ALA A 117 1.73 7.26 30.74
C ALA A 117 1.93 5.96 29.94
N GLU A 118 3.16 5.41 29.94
CA GLU A 118 3.53 4.21 29.18
C GLU A 118 2.63 2.99 29.48
N ASN A 119 2.38 2.70 30.76
CA ASN A 119 1.55 1.55 31.14
C ASN A 119 0.11 1.69 30.61
N GLU A 120 -0.42 2.91 30.57
CA GLU A 120 -1.76 3.18 30.01
C GLU A 120 -1.79 3.01 28.49
N ALA A 121 -0.72 3.41 27.79
CA ALA A 121 -0.62 3.24 26.34
C ALA A 121 -0.67 1.77 25.94
N LYS A 122 0.07 0.91 26.63
CA LYS A 122 0.07 -0.53 26.37
C LYS A 122 -1.28 -1.18 26.66
N GLN A 123 -1.84 -0.91 27.84
CA GLN A 123 -3.18 -1.41 28.22
C GLN A 123 -4.25 -0.93 27.24
N PHE A 124 -4.13 0.29 26.72
CA PHE A 124 -5.02 0.82 25.71
C PHE A 124 -5.01 -0.04 24.44
N PHE A 125 -3.84 -0.31 23.85
CA PHE A 125 -3.78 -1.10 22.62
C PHE A 125 -4.27 -2.54 22.83
N GLU A 126 -3.91 -3.16 23.95
CA GLU A 126 -4.36 -4.52 24.31
C GLU A 126 -5.87 -4.58 24.58
N LYS A 127 -6.46 -3.51 25.12
CA LYS A 127 -7.90 -3.42 25.38
C LYS A 127 -8.71 -3.24 24.11
N TRP A 128 -8.27 -2.37 23.20
CA TRP A 128 -9.09 -1.90 22.08
C TRP A 128 -8.87 -2.64 20.76
N PHE A 129 -7.76 -3.37 20.60
CA PHE A 129 -7.41 -3.98 19.32
C PHE A 129 -7.11 -5.47 19.42
N ILE A 130 -7.22 -6.15 18.29
CA ILE A 130 -6.74 -7.53 18.07
C ILE A 130 -5.70 -7.48 16.95
N PRO A 131 -4.48 -8.01 17.16
CA PRO A 131 -3.49 -8.11 16.09
C PRO A 131 -3.86 -9.25 15.14
N VAL A 132 -3.81 -8.97 13.85
CA VAL A 132 -4.05 -9.93 12.77
C VAL A 132 -2.92 -9.91 11.75
N GLU A 133 -2.65 -11.05 11.13
CA GLU A 133 -1.68 -11.21 10.04
C GLU A 133 -2.31 -11.89 8.83
N PHE A 134 -1.73 -11.70 7.64
CA PHE A 134 -2.17 -12.38 6.43
C PHE A 134 -1.81 -13.88 6.49
N THR A 135 -2.75 -14.75 6.15
CA THR A 135 -2.56 -16.21 6.18
C THR A 135 -1.72 -16.73 5.02
N ASP A 136 -1.91 -16.17 3.83
CA ASP A 136 -1.31 -16.65 2.58
C ASP A 136 0.13 -16.16 2.36
N THR A 137 0.57 -15.22 3.19
CA THR A 137 1.98 -14.80 3.22
C THR A 137 2.82 -15.77 4.04
N GLY A 138 2.22 -16.55 4.95
CA GLY A 138 2.94 -17.41 5.89
C GLY A 138 4.05 -16.64 6.60
N GLU A 139 5.23 -17.25 6.68
CA GLU A 139 6.44 -16.62 7.22
C GLU A 139 7.25 -15.81 6.18
N LYS A 140 6.72 -15.57 4.96
CA LYS A 140 7.46 -14.80 3.96
C LYS A 140 7.56 -13.34 4.39
N PRO A 141 8.77 -12.79 4.56
CA PRO A 141 8.92 -11.40 4.94
C PRO A 141 8.49 -10.47 3.81
N GLY A 142 7.89 -9.36 4.21
CA GLY A 142 7.65 -8.21 3.36
C GLY A 142 8.89 -7.33 3.18
N LEU A 143 8.76 -6.29 2.38
CA LEU A 143 9.80 -5.28 2.15
C LEU A 143 9.46 -3.95 2.81
N PHE A 144 10.37 -3.45 3.63
CA PHE A 144 10.29 -2.16 4.29
C PHE A 144 11.39 -1.24 3.81
N THR A 145 10.98 -0.05 3.36
CA THR A 145 11.87 1.03 2.94
C THR A 145 11.72 2.20 3.89
N GLY A 146 12.50 3.26 3.68
CA GLY A 146 12.30 4.51 4.39
C GLY A 146 12.19 5.69 3.43
N TYR A 147 11.40 6.68 3.84
CA TYR A 147 11.25 7.96 3.15
C TYR A 147 11.43 9.12 4.14
N TYR A 148 11.69 10.31 3.64
CA TYR A 148 12.11 11.46 4.45
C TYR A 148 11.71 12.79 3.80
N VAL A 149 11.88 13.89 4.51
CA VAL A 149 11.67 15.24 3.99
C VAL A 149 13.00 15.79 3.46
N PRO A 150 13.22 15.85 2.13
CA PRO A 150 14.44 16.40 1.55
C PRO A 150 14.54 17.90 1.80
N ALA A 151 15.78 18.38 1.97
CA ALA A 151 16.11 19.79 1.94
C ALA A 151 16.79 20.12 0.61
N ILE A 152 16.28 21.12 -0.10
CA ILE A 152 16.79 21.59 -1.40
C ILE A 152 16.86 23.11 -1.42
N LYS A 153 17.72 23.68 -2.24
CA LYS A 153 17.83 25.14 -2.38
C LYS A 153 16.82 25.68 -3.38
N GLY A 154 16.29 26.88 -3.13
CA GLY A 154 15.37 27.55 -4.04
C GLY A 154 15.33 29.07 -3.92
N SER A 155 14.66 29.70 -4.86
CA SER A 155 14.39 31.13 -4.90
C SER A 155 12.97 31.42 -5.37
N TYR A 156 12.34 32.46 -4.81
CA TYR A 156 11.07 32.96 -5.35
C TYR A 156 11.24 33.59 -6.73
N THR A 157 12.45 34.03 -7.06
CA THR A 157 12.76 34.69 -8.33
C THR A 157 13.44 33.71 -9.28
N LYS A 158 12.94 33.64 -10.52
CA LYS A 158 13.57 32.83 -11.55
C LYS A 158 14.92 33.43 -11.93
N SER A 159 15.97 32.63 -11.92
CA SER A 159 17.31 33.01 -12.38
C SER A 159 17.91 31.92 -13.27
N LYS A 160 19.17 32.09 -13.68
CA LYS A 160 19.92 31.02 -14.37
C LYS A 160 20.18 29.83 -13.44
N GLU A 161 20.39 30.09 -12.15
CA GLU A 161 20.59 29.07 -11.13
C GLU A 161 19.25 28.42 -10.76
N PHE A 162 18.26 29.22 -10.35
CA PHE A 162 16.93 28.76 -9.95
C PHE A 162 15.95 28.87 -11.11
N HIS A 163 15.87 27.82 -11.93
CA HIS A 163 15.13 27.83 -13.21
C HIS A 163 14.11 26.70 -13.34
N VAL A 164 14.05 25.76 -12.38
CA VAL A 164 13.13 24.64 -12.37
C VAL A 164 11.93 24.96 -11.46
N PRO A 165 10.70 25.07 -11.99
CA PRO A 165 9.54 25.49 -11.20
C PRO A 165 8.96 24.35 -10.36
N ILE A 166 8.62 24.67 -9.12
CA ILE A 166 7.67 23.91 -8.29
C ILE A 166 6.30 24.58 -8.43
N TYR A 167 5.29 23.83 -8.86
CA TYR A 167 3.97 24.38 -9.18
C TYR A 167 2.96 24.17 -8.04
N GLU A 168 2.10 25.18 -7.85
CA GLU A 168 0.80 25.02 -7.18
C GLU A 168 -0.12 24.15 -8.06
N THR A 169 -1.18 23.59 -7.47
CA THR A 169 -2.21 22.90 -8.24
C THR A 169 -2.87 23.88 -9.23
N PRO A 170 -2.89 23.57 -10.53
CA PRO A 170 -3.51 24.44 -11.52
C PRO A 170 -5.04 24.47 -11.40
N ASP A 171 -5.66 25.61 -11.68
CA ASP A 171 -7.12 25.77 -11.58
C ASP A 171 -7.89 24.90 -12.59
N ASP A 172 -7.25 24.49 -13.70
CA ASP A 172 -7.85 23.63 -14.72
C ASP A 172 -7.68 22.12 -14.45
N LEU A 173 -7.06 21.74 -13.32
CA LEU A 173 -6.91 20.34 -12.91
C LEU A 173 -8.19 19.84 -12.25
N ILE A 174 -8.84 18.89 -12.92
CA ILE A 174 -10.11 18.31 -12.49
C ILE A 174 -9.88 16.88 -12.03
N THR A 175 -10.27 16.59 -10.79
CA THR A 175 -10.31 15.23 -10.25
C THR A 175 -11.77 14.80 -10.11
N THR A 176 -12.13 13.62 -10.62
CA THR A 176 -13.50 13.12 -10.59
C THR A 176 -13.55 11.69 -10.07
N ASP A 177 -14.43 11.44 -9.10
CA ASP A 177 -14.79 10.08 -8.65
C ASP A 177 -15.80 9.47 -9.63
N LEU A 178 -15.41 8.38 -10.28
CA LEU A 178 -16.26 7.66 -11.23
C LEU A 178 -17.44 6.98 -10.53
N GLY A 179 -17.37 6.76 -9.21
CA GLY A 179 -18.45 6.26 -8.39
C GLY A 179 -19.70 7.15 -8.38
N MET A 180 -19.56 8.43 -8.75
CA MET A 180 -20.69 9.36 -8.91
C MET A 180 -21.57 9.01 -10.12
N PHE A 181 -21.01 8.34 -11.12
CA PHE A 181 -21.70 7.99 -12.37
C PHE A 181 -22.11 6.52 -12.40
N PHE A 182 -21.25 5.64 -11.90
CA PHE A 182 -21.45 4.20 -11.95
C PHE A 182 -21.04 3.53 -10.63
N ASN A 183 -21.96 2.75 -10.06
CA ASN A 183 -21.79 2.15 -8.74
C ASN A 183 -20.63 1.12 -8.69
N ASP A 184 -20.35 0.43 -9.79
CA ASP A 184 -19.25 -0.52 -9.97
C ASP A 184 -17.88 0.15 -10.12
N LEU A 185 -17.85 1.46 -10.37
CA LEU A 185 -16.63 2.28 -10.43
C LEU A 185 -16.36 3.06 -9.14
N LYS A 186 -17.10 2.77 -8.05
CA LYS A 186 -16.78 3.28 -6.71
C LYS A 186 -15.31 3.05 -6.39
N SER A 187 -14.65 4.07 -5.83
CA SER A 187 -13.20 4.11 -5.53
C SER A 187 -12.26 4.26 -6.74
N ARG A 188 -12.77 4.39 -7.96
CA ARG A 188 -11.96 4.76 -9.13
C ARG A 188 -12.11 6.24 -9.43
N GLY A 189 -10.99 6.93 -9.63
CA GLY A 189 -10.98 8.33 -10.03
C GLY A 189 -10.17 8.55 -11.30
N ILE A 190 -10.49 9.63 -11.99
CA ILE A 190 -9.69 10.14 -13.12
C ILE A 190 -9.26 11.57 -12.83
N VAL A 191 -8.11 11.95 -13.38
CA VAL A 191 -7.61 13.33 -13.37
C VAL A 191 -7.48 13.81 -14.81
N GLY A 192 -8.07 14.96 -15.10
CA GLY A 192 -8.15 15.52 -16.43
C GLY A 192 -8.25 17.04 -16.43
N ARG A 193 -8.44 17.58 -17.62
CA ARG A 193 -8.71 19.01 -17.90
C ARG A 193 -9.73 19.11 -19.01
N LEU A 194 -10.40 20.26 -19.12
CA LEU A 194 -11.36 20.49 -20.19
C LEU A 194 -10.66 20.92 -21.49
N GLU A 195 -11.09 20.33 -22.61
CA GLU A 195 -10.86 20.80 -23.97
C GLU A 195 -12.21 20.99 -24.65
N GLY A 196 -12.66 22.24 -24.72
CA GLY A 196 -14.03 22.57 -25.11
C GLY A 196 -15.02 21.89 -24.18
N LYS A 197 -15.77 20.90 -24.71
CA LYS A 197 -16.77 20.13 -23.96
C LYS A 197 -16.29 18.72 -23.56
N LYS A 198 -15.01 18.41 -23.71
CA LYS A 198 -14.44 17.08 -23.41
C LYS A 198 -13.51 17.14 -22.20
N LEU A 199 -13.66 16.19 -21.28
CA LEU A 199 -12.66 15.93 -20.25
C LEU A 199 -11.57 15.05 -20.86
N VAL A 200 -10.35 15.59 -20.97
CA VAL A 200 -9.19 14.89 -21.51
C VAL A 200 -8.14 14.67 -20.41
N PRO A 201 -7.26 13.65 -20.53
CA PRO A 201 -6.21 13.42 -19.53
C PRO A 201 -5.31 14.65 -19.31
N TYR A 202 -4.92 14.89 -18.07
CA TYR A 202 -4.06 16.04 -17.72
C TYR A 202 -2.65 15.91 -18.32
N TYR A 203 -1.87 17.00 -18.38
CA TYR A 203 -0.55 16.98 -19.03
C TYR A 203 0.43 15.96 -18.42
N THR A 204 1.24 15.31 -19.25
CA THR A 204 2.35 14.47 -18.79
C THR A 204 3.49 15.32 -18.23
N ARG A 205 4.38 14.73 -17.41
CA ARG A 205 5.62 15.39 -16.99
C ARG A 205 6.39 16.02 -18.14
N GLU A 206 6.54 15.29 -19.24
CA GLU A 206 7.25 15.80 -20.42
C GLU A 206 6.61 17.06 -20.99
N GLN A 207 5.29 17.07 -21.14
CA GLN A 207 4.56 18.25 -21.61
C GLN A 207 4.70 19.43 -20.63
N ILE A 208 4.64 19.16 -19.32
CA ILE A 208 4.83 20.16 -18.28
C ILE A 208 6.25 20.73 -18.32
N ASN A 209 7.27 19.88 -18.47
CA ASN A 209 8.68 20.28 -18.60
C ASN A 209 8.92 21.16 -19.84
N HIS A 210 8.17 20.91 -20.91
CA HIS A 210 8.17 21.74 -22.12
C HIS A 210 7.20 22.94 -22.07
N GLY A 211 6.68 23.28 -20.89
CA GLY A 211 5.96 24.54 -20.67
C GLY A 211 4.43 24.48 -20.82
N ALA A 212 3.81 23.30 -20.81
CA ALA A 212 2.35 23.17 -20.93
C ALA A 212 1.54 23.93 -19.86
N LEU A 213 2.16 24.26 -18.71
CA LEU A 213 1.56 25.01 -17.60
C LEU A 213 1.83 26.51 -17.62
N LYS A 214 2.53 27.03 -18.65
CA LYS A 214 2.80 28.47 -18.75
C LYS A 214 1.48 29.24 -18.78
N GLY A 215 1.28 30.13 -17.80
CA GLY A 215 0.05 30.91 -17.64
C GLY A 215 -1.16 30.15 -17.08
N LYS A 216 -1.00 28.87 -16.67
CA LYS A 216 -2.09 28.04 -16.12
C LYS A 216 -1.86 27.63 -14.66
N ALA A 217 -0.60 27.61 -14.23
CA ALA A 217 -0.21 27.23 -12.88
C ALA A 217 0.70 28.29 -12.27
N ARG A 218 0.48 28.59 -10.99
CA ARG A 218 1.36 29.47 -10.22
C ARG A 218 2.62 28.71 -9.84
N VAL A 219 3.77 29.38 -9.91
CA VAL A 219 5.05 28.82 -9.44
C VAL A 219 5.21 29.21 -7.98
N LEU A 220 5.32 28.20 -7.10
CA LEU A 220 5.59 28.41 -5.68
C LEU A 220 6.97 28.98 -5.44
N VAL A 221 7.95 28.38 -6.11
CA VAL A 221 9.38 28.65 -5.97
C VAL A 221 10.12 27.97 -7.12
N TRP A 222 11.32 28.47 -7.43
CA TRP A 222 12.23 27.91 -8.41
C TRP A 222 13.37 27.20 -7.70
N ILE A 223 13.71 25.99 -8.14
CA ILE A 223 14.87 25.23 -7.67
C ILE A 223 15.90 25.10 -8.80
N ASN A 224 17.07 24.56 -8.50
CA ASN A 224 18.19 24.50 -9.44
C ASN A 224 18.35 23.18 -10.20
N SER A 225 17.60 22.14 -9.84
CA SER A 225 17.82 20.78 -10.36
C SER A 225 16.51 20.06 -10.70
N PRO A 226 16.30 19.61 -11.96
CA PRO A 226 15.08 18.91 -12.35
C PRO A 226 15.01 17.49 -11.77
N ILE A 227 16.16 16.87 -11.47
CA ILE A 227 16.20 15.58 -10.77
C ILE A 227 15.83 15.75 -9.29
N ASP A 228 16.23 16.86 -8.64
CA ASP A 228 15.79 17.17 -7.27
C ASP A 228 14.29 17.43 -7.21
N ARG A 229 13.70 18.09 -8.21
CA ARG A 229 12.24 18.22 -8.29
C ARG A 229 11.57 16.85 -8.42
N LEU A 230 12.09 15.97 -9.27
CA LEU A 230 11.53 14.62 -9.41
C LEU A 230 11.61 13.85 -8.09
N PHE A 231 12.72 13.95 -7.35
CA PHE A 231 12.82 13.30 -6.04
C PHE A 231 11.90 13.94 -5.00
N LEU A 232 11.78 15.27 -4.96
CA LEU A 232 10.81 15.96 -4.12
C LEU A 232 9.37 15.46 -4.37
N GLU A 233 8.99 15.31 -5.64
CA GLU A 233 7.67 14.77 -6.03
C GLU A 233 7.49 13.30 -5.64
N ILE A 234 8.56 12.49 -5.66
CA ILE A 234 8.52 11.10 -5.17
C ILE A 234 8.34 11.06 -3.64
N GLN A 235 9.01 11.96 -2.91
CA GLN A 235 8.88 12.06 -1.46
C GLN A 235 7.56 12.72 -1.02
N GLY A 236 6.95 13.53 -1.90
CA GLY A 236 5.65 14.18 -1.67
C GLY A 236 5.69 15.39 -0.72
N SER A 237 6.81 15.67 -0.06
CA SER A 237 7.01 16.85 0.77
C SER A 237 8.48 17.22 0.81
N GLY A 238 8.82 18.45 1.20
CA GLY A 238 10.20 18.92 1.29
C GLY A 238 10.35 20.26 1.99
N VAL A 239 11.60 20.58 2.32
CA VAL A 239 12.03 21.90 2.78
C VAL A 239 12.82 22.56 1.66
N ILE A 240 12.45 23.80 1.34
CA ILE A 240 13.14 24.61 0.35
C ILE A 240 13.86 25.72 1.10
N GLU A 241 15.18 25.61 1.18
CA GLU A 241 16.09 26.59 1.75
C GLU A 241 16.17 27.77 0.78
N LEU A 242 15.60 28.91 1.16
CA LEU A 242 15.56 30.11 0.34
C LEU A 242 16.86 30.89 0.44
N GLU A 243 17.13 31.73 -0.56
CA GLU A 243 18.32 32.59 -0.61
C GLU A 243 18.44 33.57 0.58
N ASP A 244 17.32 33.93 1.20
CA ASP A 244 17.26 34.79 2.39
C ASP A 244 17.50 34.04 3.72
N GLY A 245 17.77 32.73 3.66
CA GLY A 245 17.97 31.87 4.82
C GLY A 245 16.68 31.34 5.45
N ASN A 246 15.50 31.75 4.95
CA ASN A 246 14.23 31.21 5.42
C ASN A 246 13.94 29.84 4.81
N ASN A 247 13.11 29.04 5.49
CA ASN A 247 12.65 27.76 5.00
C ASN A 247 11.21 27.85 4.48
N LEU A 248 11.01 27.46 3.22
CA LEU A 248 9.69 27.20 2.65
C LEU A 248 9.38 25.70 2.73
N TYR A 249 8.39 25.35 3.54
CA TYR A 249 7.89 23.98 3.63
C TYR A 249 6.83 23.74 2.55
N VAL A 250 7.01 22.68 1.78
CA VAL A 250 6.06 22.28 0.73
C VAL A 250 5.57 20.86 0.97
N GLY A 251 4.30 20.64 0.65
CA GLY A 251 3.65 19.33 0.76
C GLY A 251 2.76 19.05 -0.43
N TYR A 252 2.52 17.77 -0.68
CA TYR A 252 1.64 17.26 -1.71
C TYR A 252 0.28 17.94 -1.64
N ASP A 253 -0.21 18.39 -2.80
CA ASP A 253 -1.55 18.94 -2.97
C ASP A 253 -2.37 18.12 -3.95
N ALA A 254 -1.82 17.88 -5.15
CA ALA A 254 -2.46 17.10 -6.20
C ALA A 254 -1.43 16.37 -7.09
N GLN A 255 -1.92 15.54 -8.00
CA GLN A 255 -1.10 14.94 -9.06
C GLN A 255 -1.87 14.89 -10.38
N ASN A 256 -1.15 14.80 -11.50
CA ASN A 256 -1.73 14.78 -12.85
C ASN A 256 -2.47 13.48 -13.24
N GLY A 257 -2.58 12.50 -12.34
CA GLY A 257 -3.22 11.19 -12.57
C GLY A 257 -2.53 10.30 -13.61
N ARG A 258 -1.31 10.61 -14.03
CA ARG A 258 -0.55 9.79 -14.98
C ARG A 258 0.21 8.65 -14.28
N PRO A 259 0.52 7.54 -14.97
CA PRO A 259 1.22 6.42 -14.37
C PRO A 259 2.63 6.81 -13.91
N TYR A 260 3.02 6.29 -12.75
CA TYR A 260 4.37 6.39 -12.21
C TYR A 260 5.31 5.38 -12.87
N THR A 261 6.50 5.84 -13.25
CA THR A 261 7.59 4.97 -13.72
C THR A 261 8.83 5.21 -12.87
N ALA A 262 9.39 4.15 -12.27
CA ALA A 262 10.64 4.25 -11.52
C ALA A 262 11.83 4.46 -12.45
N ILE A 263 12.49 5.62 -12.36
CA ILE A 263 13.64 5.97 -13.20
C ILE A 263 14.87 5.07 -12.96
N ALA A 264 15.00 4.48 -11.76
CA ALA A 264 16.00 3.46 -11.48
C ALA A 264 15.87 2.27 -12.46
N GLY A 265 14.64 1.79 -12.67
CA GLY A 265 14.37 0.70 -13.62
C GLY A 265 14.68 1.08 -15.07
N VAL A 266 14.49 2.35 -15.44
CA VAL A 266 14.86 2.87 -16.76
C VAL A 266 16.37 2.83 -16.98
N LEU A 267 17.15 3.29 -15.99
CA LEU A 267 18.61 3.29 -16.07
C LEU A 267 19.19 1.87 -16.06
N ILE A 268 18.60 0.96 -15.28
CA ILE A 268 18.98 -0.46 -15.27
C ILE A 268 18.72 -1.11 -16.62
N LYS A 269 17.53 -0.89 -17.21
CA LYS A 269 17.19 -1.42 -18.54
C LYS A 269 18.13 -0.92 -19.64
N LYS A 270 18.68 0.28 -19.47
CA LYS A 270 19.67 0.88 -20.38
C LYS A 270 21.11 0.38 -20.15
N GLY A 271 21.35 -0.48 -19.17
CA GLY A 271 22.69 -0.98 -18.83
C GLY A 271 23.59 0.05 -18.13
N VAL A 272 23.03 1.19 -17.68
CA VAL A 272 23.79 2.25 -17.00
C VAL A 272 24.08 1.89 -15.54
N MET A 273 23.15 1.17 -14.91
CA MET A 273 23.18 0.79 -13.50
C MET A 273 22.70 -0.64 -13.32
N THR A 274 22.97 -1.22 -12.15
CA THR A 274 22.42 -2.50 -11.71
C THR A 274 21.42 -2.27 -10.58
N LYS A 275 20.65 -3.31 -10.23
CA LYS A 275 19.73 -3.24 -9.08
C LYS A 275 20.44 -2.97 -7.75
N ASP A 276 21.73 -3.28 -7.68
CA ASP A 276 22.52 -3.18 -6.45
C ASP A 276 23.15 -1.80 -6.27
N ASN A 277 23.38 -1.06 -7.37
CA ASN A 277 24.02 0.26 -7.31
C ASN A 277 23.10 1.44 -7.68
N ALA A 278 21.85 1.19 -8.09
CA ALA A 278 20.88 2.22 -8.46
C ALA A 278 20.24 2.92 -7.23
N SER A 279 21.06 3.45 -6.33
CA SER A 279 20.59 4.30 -5.21
C SER A 279 20.17 5.68 -5.72
N MET A 280 19.35 6.39 -4.94
CA MET A 280 18.91 7.76 -5.25
C MET A 280 20.12 8.70 -5.48
N GLN A 281 21.14 8.59 -4.63
CA GLN A 281 22.36 9.37 -4.71
C GLN A 281 23.18 9.03 -5.96
N ALA A 282 23.29 7.75 -6.32
CA ALA A 282 23.97 7.33 -7.54
C ALA A 282 23.24 7.81 -8.80
N ILE A 283 21.91 7.70 -8.82
CA ILE A 283 21.04 8.19 -9.90
C ILE A 283 21.19 9.70 -10.06
N LYS A 284 21.11 10.47 -8.96
CA LYS A 284 21.30 11.92 -8.97
C LYS A 284 22.62 12.29 -9.61
N ARG A 285 23.73 11.75 -9.07
CA ARG A 285 25.10 12.02 -9.53
C ARG A 285 25.28 11.69 -11.01
N TYR A 286 24.74 10.56 -11.46
CA TYR A 286 24.81 10.17 -12.86
C TYR A 286 24.07 11.14 -13.78
N LEU A 287 22.83 11.50 -13.46
CA LEU A 287 22.02 12.38 -14.31
C LEU A 287 22.53 13.82 -14.34
N GLU A 288 23.07 14.32 -13.23
CA GLU A 288 23.73 15.63 -13.16
C GLU A 288 25.00 15.68 -14.02
N ALA A 289 25.76 14.58 -14.08
CA ALA A 289 26.92 14.45 -14.97
C ALA A 289 26.54 14.24 -16.45
N HIS A 290 25.28 13.90 -16.76
CA HIS A 290 24.80 13.60 -18.11
C HIS A 290 23.53 14.40 -18.47
N PRO A 291 23.59 15.74 -18.53
CA PRO A 291 22.41 16.60 -18.70
C PRO A 291 21.62 16.30 -19.99
N LYS A 292 22.29 15.91 -21.08
CA LYS A 292 21.63 15.51 -22.34
C LYS A 292 20.75 14.25 -22.21
N GLN A 293 21.01 13.40 -21.22
CA GLN A 293 20.23 12.18 -20.95
C GLN A 293 19.17 12.41 -19.88
N MET A 294 19.35 13.41 -19.03
CA MET A 294 18.48 13.70 -17.88
C MET A 294 17.01 13.80 -18.30
N ASP A 295 16.68 14.67 -19.25
CA ASP A 295 15.30 14.85 -19.71
C ASP A 295 14.69 13.56 -20.25
N LYS A 296 15.44 12.81 -21.07
CA LYS A 296 14.98 11.54 -21.65
C LYS A 296 14.64 10.50 -20.59
N VAL A 297 15.38 10.49 -19.47
CA VAL A 297 15.18 9.54 -18.36
C VAL A 297 14.06 10.00 -17.44
N ILE A 298 14.07 11.26 -16.98
CA ILE A 298 13.05 11.76 -16.04
C ILE A 298 11.67 11.75 -16.68
N ASN A 299 11.56 12.05 -17.97
CA ASN A 299 10.28 12.10 -18.70
C ASN A 299 9.65 10.71 -18.92
N GLN A 300 10.37 9.61 -18.67
CA GLN A 300 9.76 8.27 -18.63
C GLN A 300 8.74 8.15 -17.48
N ASN A 301 8.94 8.91 -16.40
CA ASN A 301 7.94 9.05 -15.35
C ASN A 301 6.88 10.08 -15.78
N LYS A 302 5.73 9.62 -16.28
CA LYS A 302 4.66 10.52 -16.75
C LYS A 302 3.93 11.22 -15.60
N SER A 303 3.94 10.63 -14.40
CA SER A 303 3.38 11.22 -13.16
C SER A 303 4.06 12.56 -12.86
N PHE A 304 3.29 13.52 -12.36
CA PHE A 304 3.75 14.84 -11.90
C PHE A 304 2.93 15.25 -10.67
N VAL A 305 3.60 15.81 -9.65
CA VAL A 305 2.98 16.21 -8.38
C VAL A 305 2.98 17.74 -8.26
N PHE A 306 1.87 18.27 -7.78
CA PHE A 306 1.66 19.68 -7.44
C PHE A 306 1.71 19.85 -5.93
N PHE A 307 2.17 21.01 -5.49
CA PHE A 307 2.45 21.27 -4.09
C PHE A 307 1.65 22.46 -3.58
N ARG A 308 1.55 22.54 -2.24
CA ARG A 308 1.07 23.72 -1.53
C ARG A 308 2.08 24.12 -0.46
N LYS A 309 2.06 25.40 -0.08
CA LYS A 309 2.80 25.88 1.09
C LYS A 309 2.25 25.24 2.36
N MET A 310 3.15 24.93 3.28
CA MET A 310 2.80 24.42 4.60
C MET A 310 3.16 25.45 5.66
N SER A 311 2.30 25.59 6.67
CA SER A 311 2.48 26.57 7.74
C SER A 311 3.62 26.22 8.70
N TYR A 312 4.13 24.99 8.69
CA TYR A 312 5.33 24.56 9.43
C TYR A 312 5.83 23.20 8.90
N GLY A 313 7.03 22.75 9.30
CA GLY A 313 7.72 21.51 8.87
C GLY A 313 7.08 20.17 9.25
N VAL A 314 5.75 20.17 9.33
CA VAL A 314 4.91 18.99 9.49
C VAL A 314 4.65 18.40 8.11
N ALA A 315 5.28 17.29 7.76
CA ALA A 315 4.86 16.55 6.57
C ALA A 315 3.45 16.00 6.80
N LEU A 316 2.52 16.26 5.88
CA LEU A 316 1.17 15.68 5.92
C LEU A 316 1.15 14.41 5.09
N GLY A 317 0.69 13.32 5.69
CA GLY A 317 0.43 12.09 4.96
C GLY A 317 -0.86 12.18 4.17
N SER A 318 -1.06 11.22 3.28
CA SER A 318 -2.30 11.07 2.50
C SER A 318 -3.56 10.80 3.36
N GLN A 319 -3.44 10.51 4.66
CA GLN A 319 -4.58 10.58 5.58
C GLN A 319 -5.07 12.03 5.84
N GLY A 320 -4.27 13.04 5.49
CA GLY A 320 -4.52 14.44 5.82
C GLY A 320 -4.06 14.83 7.22
N VAL A 321 -3.18 14.05 7.85
CA VAL A 321 -2.65 14.30 9.20
C VAL A 321 -1.14 14.41 9.23
N ALA A 322 -0.62 15.05 10.27
CA ALA A 322 0.80 15.19 10.54
C ALA A 322 1.49 13.84 10.70
N LEU A 323 2.56 13.62 9.95
CA LEU A 323 3.42 12.44 10.09
C LEU A 323 4.39 12.59 11.26
N THR A 324 4.60 11.50 11.98
CA THR A 324 5.53 11.39 13.09
C THR A 324 6.78 10.60 12.67
N PRO A 325 7.98 11.21 12.71
CA PRO A 325 9.24 10.54 12.38
C PRO A 325 9.45 9.25 13.17
N GLY A 326 9.58 8.14 12.45
CA GLY A 326 9.80 6.79 12.94
C GLY A 326 8.54 6.07 13.41
N TYR A 327 7.35 6.66 13.33
CA TYR A 327 6.09 6.08 13.82
C TYR A 327 4.95 6.14 12.79
N SER A 328 5.06 6.94 11.73
CA SER A 328 4.15 6.88 10.58
C SER A 328 4.66 5.92 9.51
N LEU A 329 3.73 5.18 8.92
CA LEU A 329 4.00 4.21 7.86
C LEU A 329 3.15 4.52 6.63
N ALA A 330 3.79 4.57 5.47
CA ALA A 330 3.09 4.54 4.19
C ALA A 330 2.74 3.08 3.85
N ILE A 331 1.49 2.83 3.46
CA ILE A 331 0.97 1.47 3.20
C ILE A 331 0.30 1.36 1.82
N ASP A 332 -0.06 0.13 1.44
CA ASP A 332 -0.95 -0.12 0.31
C ASP A 332 -2.42 -0.15 0.77
N ARG A 333 -3.19 0.88 0.39
CA ARG A 333 -4.61 1.04 0.76
C ARG A 333 -5.53 -0.06 0.23
N GLN A 334 -5.06 -0.89 -0.69
CA GLN A 334 -5.79 -2.08 -1.09
C GLN A 334 -5.88 -3.10 0.07
N TRP A 335 -4.89 -3.13 0.95
CA TRP A 335 -4.72 -4.19 1.95
C TRP A 335 -4.80 -3.69 3.40
N VAL A 336 -4.35 -2.47 3.67
CA VAL A 336 -4.30 -1.90 5.03
C VAL A 336 -5.22 -0.68 5.14
N PRO A 337 -6.13 -0.62 6.15
CA PRO A 337 -6.95 0.56 6.41
C PRO A 337 -6.11 1.78 6.81
N MET A 338 -6.48 2.96 6.32
CA MET A 338 -5.83 4.19 6.77
C MET A 338 -6.14 4.44 8.25
N GLY A 339 -5.16 4.93 8.99
CA GLY A 339 -5.20 5.19 10.43
C GLY A 339 -5.02 3.96 11.32
N ALA A 340 -4.94 2.75 10.74
CA ALA A 340 -4.75 1.54 11.53
C ALA A 340 -3.37 1.51 12.21
N PRO A 341 -3.27 1.06 13.47
CA PRO A 341 -1.99 0.70 14.08
C PRO A 341 -1.45 -0.60 13.49
N LEU A 342 -0.14 -0.70 13.33
CA LEU A 342 0.57 -1.89 12.84
C LEU A 342 1.79 -2.17 13.71
N TRP A 343 1.90 -3.38 14.26
CA TRP A 343 3.14 -3.79 14.91
C TRP A 343 4.16 -4.20 13.85
N LEU A 344 5.21 -3.41 13.65
CA LEU A 344 6.28 -3.68 12.69
C LEU A 344 7.45 -4.38 13.41
N SER A 345 7.86 -5.53 12.88
CA SER A 345 9.07 -6.25 13.27
C SER A 345 10.02 -6.32 12.07
N THR A 346 11.13 -5.59 12.13
CA THR A 346 12.11 -5.49 11.03
C THR A 346 13.49 -5.14 11.58
N THR A 347 14.43 -4.88 10.68
CA THR A 347 15.67 -4.17 10.97
C THR A 347 15.72 -2.84 10.24
N ARG A 348 16.60 -1.94 10.65
CA ARG A 348 16.84 -0.66 9.97
C ARG A 348 18.32 -0.30 9.97
N PRO A 349 18.78 0.53 9.02
CA PRO A 349 20.12 1.09 9.06
C PRO A 349 20.36 1.89 10.35
N ASP A 350 21.59 1.80 10.88
CA ASP A 350 22.04 2.64 11.97
C ASP A 350 22.26 4.09 11.50
N SER A 351 22.00 5.05 12.40
CA SER A 351 22.08 6.47 12.08
C SER A 351 23.51 7.02 11.94
N LYS A 352 24.53 6.23 12.30
CA LYS A 352 25.95 6.60 12.18
C LYS A 352 26.67 5.73 11.16
N ASN A 353 26.27 4.46 11.02
CA ASN A 353 26.81 3.55 10.03
C ASN A 353 25.65 2.82 9.30
N PRO A 354 25.25 3.26 8.09
CA PRO A 354 24.10 2.69 7.40
C PRO A 354 24.33 1.22 6.95
N ASP A 355 25.57 0.74 6.91
CA ASP A 355 25.89 -0.66 6.58
C ASP A 355 25.58 -1.62 7.74
N LYS A 356 25.37 -1.09 8.94
CA LYS A 356 24.97 -1.88 10.11
C LYS A 356 23.47 -1.75 10.36
N ASN A 357 22.79 -2.89 10.35
CA ASN A 357 21.37 -2.97 10.69
C ASN A 357 21.15 -3.14 12.21
N LYS A 358 20.13 -2.47 12.74
CA LYS A 358 19.64 -2.62 14.12
C LYS A 358 18.21 -3.18 14.14
N PRO A 359 17.87 -4.06 15.09
CA PRO A 359 16.49 -4.50 15.29
C PRO A 359 15.55 -3.30 15.51
N MET A 360 14.35 -3.39 14.94
CA MET A 360 13.28 -2.43 15.13
C MET A 360 11.96 -3.17 15.30
N HIS A 361 11.45 -3.17 16.52
CA HIS A 361 10.09 -3.57 16.87
C HIS A 361 9.32 -2.33 17.31
N ARG A 362 8.27 -1.96 16.59
CA ARG A 362 7.57 -0.70 16.84
C ARG A 362 6.13 -0.74 16.37
N LEU A 363 5.26 -0.12 17.17
CA LEU A 363 3.89 0.15 16.75
C LEU A 363 3.87 1.40 15.85
N MET A 364 3.59 1.18 14.58
CA MET A 364 3.48 2.20 13.54
C MET A 364 2.02 2.55 13.30
N ILE A 365 1.71 3.72 12.74
CA ILE A 365 0.36 4.10 12.34
C ILE A 365 0.34 4.34 10.82
N ALA A 366 -0.63 3.72 10.12
CA ALA A 366 -0.84 3.89 8.70
C ALA A 366 -1.39 5.29 8.37
N GLN A 367 -0.52 6.28 8.25
CA GLN A 367 -0.90 7.68 8.02
C GLN A 367 -0.63 8.15 6.59
N ASP A 368 0.00 7.30 5.78
CA ASP A 368 0.40 7.67 4.43
C ASP A 368 0.28 6.54 3.40
N THR A 369 0.56 6.86 2.13
CA THR A 369 0.60 5.96 0.99
C THR A 369 1.64 6.43 0.00
N GLY A 370 2.05 5.55 -0.92
CA GLY A 370 2.91 5.93 -2.02
C GLY A 370 2.64 5.07 -3.24
N GLY A 371 2.84 5.63 -4.43
CA GLY A 371 2.59 4.91 -5.69
C GLY A 371 3.37 3.61 -5.82
N ALA A 372 4.58 3.57 -5.26
CA ALA A 372 5.48 2.41 -5.23
C ALA A 372 5.25 1.45 -4.05
N ILE A 373 4.33 1.77 -3.13
CA ILE A 373 4.03 0.98 -1.94
C ILE A 373 2.87 0.06 -2.27
N ARG A 374 3.20 -1.13 -2.81
CA ARG A 374 2.23 -2.12 -3.29
C ARG A 374 2.47 -3.49 -2.67
N GLY A 375 1.39 -4.15 -2.27
CA GLY A 375 1.38 -5.51 -1.71
C GLY A 375 0.93 -5.62 -0.25
N LYS A 376 0.60 -6.84 0.16
CA LYS A 376 0.07 -7.19 1.49
C LYS A 376 1.01 -6.90 2.65
N VAL A 377 2.30 -7.18 2.50
CA VAL A 377 3.33 -6.94 3.52
C VAL A 377 4.39 -6.02 2.90
N ARG A 378 4.04 -4.74 2.83
CA ARG A 378 4.88 -3.68 2.26
C ARG A 378 4.63 -2.41 3.07
N GLY A 379 5.69 -1.67 3.38
CA GLY A 379 5.54 -0.35 3.98
C GLY A 379 6.77 0.55 3.83
N ASP A 380 6.55 1.86 3.86
CA ASP A 380 7.61 2.87 3.84
C ASP A 380 7.61 3.64 5.16
N VAL A 381 8.72 3.61 5.90
CA VAL A 381 8.82 4.26 7.21
C VAL A 381 9.18 5.72 7.03
N PHE A 382 8.37 6.62 7.56
CA PHE A 382 8.67 8.05 7.55
C PHE A 382 9.77 8.36 8.57
N TRP A 383 10.93 8.86 8.16
CA TRP A 383 12.04 9.17 9.06
C TRP A 383 12.15 10.63 9.48
N GLY A 384 11.30 11.52 8.95
CA GLY A 384 11.35 12.96 9.21
C GLY A 384 12.31 13.70 8.29
N GLY A 385 12.77 14.88 8.72
CA GLY A 385 13.77 15.68 8.00
C GLY A 385 15.17 15.60 8.60
N GLY A 386 16.14 16.16 7.89
CA GLY A 386 17.54 16.28 8.33
C GLY A 386 18.42 15.10 7.93
N GLU A 387 19.73 15.24 8.18
CA GLU A 387 20.76 14.30 7.71
C GLU A 387 20.55 12.87 8.21
N LYS A 388 20.21 12.70 9.50
CA LYS A 388 19.96 11.37 10.08
C LYS A 388 18.77 10.68 9.40
N ALA A 389 17.70 11.41 9.14
CA ALA A 389 16.52 10.87 8.47
C ALA A 389 16.86 10.47 7.03
N THR A 390 17.58 11.34 6.32
CA THR A 390 18.05 11.11 4.95
C THR A 390 18.94 9.87 4.86
N LEU A 391 19.87 9.71 5.80
CA LEU A 391 20.78 8.57 5.85
C LEU A 391 20.04 7.26 6.10
N ILE A 392 19.18 7.19 7.12
CA ILE A 392 18.42 5.97 7.44
C ILE A 392 17.46 5.63 6.29
N ALA A 393 16.67 6.60 5.83
CA ALA A 393 15.67 6.39 4.78
C ALA A 393 16.31 5.92 3.47
N GLY A 394 17.38 6.59 3.03
CA GLY A 394 18.06 6.27 1.77
C GLY A 394 18.71 4.89 1.72
N HIS A 395 19.01 4.27 2.87
CA HIS A 395 19.62 2.94 2.95
C HIS A 395 18.65 1.86 3.44
N MET A 396 17.43 2.22 3.84
CA MET A 396 16.47 1.26 4.37
C MET A 396 15.86 0.46 3.22
N LYS A 397 16.18 -0.84 3.21
CA LYS A 397 15.65 -1.85 2.29
C LYS A 397 15.69 -3.19 3.02
N ASN A 398 14.84 -3.30 4.03
CA ASN A 398 14.91 -4.34 5.03
C ASN A 398 13.70 -5.27 4.95
N GLN A 399 13.95 -6.56 5.14
CA GLN A 399 12.90 -7.56 5.28
C GLN A 399 12.25 -7.45 6.66
N GLY A 400 10.94 -7.67 6.73
CA GLY A 400 10.22 -7.66 8.00
C GLY A 400 8.80 -8.19 7.91
N HIS A 401 8.08 -8.09 9.01
CA HIS A 401 6.67 -8.48 9.15
C HIS A 401 5.90 -7.38 9.85
N TYR A 402 4.59 -7.30 9.60
CA TYR A 402 3.71 -6.58 10.49
C TYR A 402 2.42 -7.32 10.80
N TRP A 403 1.82 -6.93 11.92
CA TRP A 403 0.48 -7.31 12.32
C TRP A 403 -0.39 -6.07 12.33
N ILE A 404 -1.55 -6.13 11.70
CA ILE A 404 -2.53 -5.03 11.68
C ILE A 404 -3.34 -5.14 12.97
N LEU A 405 -3.46 -4.05 13.72
CA LEU A 405 -4.30 -4.00 14.93
C LEU A 405 -5.68 -3.49 14.54
N LEU A 406 -6.66 -4.39 14.49
CA LEU A 406 -8.03 -4.05 14.13
C LEU A 406 -8.90 -3.83 15.39
N PRO A 407 -9.87 -2.91 15.37
CA PRO A 407 -10.76 -2.69 16.51
C PRO A 407 -11.51 -3.97 16.89
N LYS A 408 -11.54 -4.34 18.18
CA LYS A 408 -12.11 -5.63 18.62
C LYS A 408 -13.55 -5.86 18.16
N HIS A 409 -14.39 -4.82 18.20
CA HIS A 409 -15.80 -4.95 17.80
C HIS A 409 -15.98 -5.17 16.29
N ALA A 410 -14.98 -4.83 15.46
CA ALA A 410 -15.03 -5.08 14.03
C ALA A 410 -14.65 -6.53 13.69
N ILE A 411 -13.86 -7.21 14.53
CA ILE A 411 -13.41 -8.59 14.31
C ILE A 411 -14.59 -9.53 14.12
N SER A 412 -15.62 -9.43 14.97
CA SER A 412 -16.81 -10.28 14.87
C SER A 412 -17.57 -10.13 13.54
N ARG A 413 -17.50 -8.97 12.87
CA ARG A 413 -18.07 -8.79 11.52
C ARG A 413 -17.21 -9.48 10.46
N LEU A 414 -15.88 -9.41 10.60
CA LEU A 414 -14.94 -10.03 9.67
C LEU A 414 -14.92 -11.57 9.80
N GLU A 415 -15.13 -12.10 11.00
CA GLU A 415 -15.33 -13.53 11.26
C GLU A 415 -16.59 -14.06 10.57
N LYS A 416 -17.73 -13.34 10.66
CA LYS A 416 -18.97 -13.69 9.95
C LYS A 416 -18.76 -13.75 8.43
N ASN A 417 -17.90 -12.90 7.89
CA ASN A 417 -17.53 -12.89 6.48
C ASN A 417 -16.44 -13.92 6.12
N LYS A 418 -16.04 -14.80 7.06
CA LYS A 418 -14.99 -15.82 6.90
C LYS A 418 -13.64 -15.25 6.45
N LEU A 419 -13.37 -13.98 6.77
CA LEU A 419 -12.11 -13.32 6.42
C LEU A 419 -11.02 -13.56 7.47
N ILE A 420 -11.41 -13.89 8.70
CA ILE A 420 -10.51 -14.12 9.84
C ILE A 420 -10.72 -15.53 10.39
N SER A 421 -9.63 -16.26 10.63
CA SER A 421 -9.62 -17.47 11.48
C SER A 421 -9.11 -17.11 12.88
N GLY A 422 -9.82 -17.60 13.91
CA GLY A 422 -9.41 -17.53 15.31
C GLY A 422 -8.20 -18.39 15.63
#